data_AF-A0A9X5XIA0-F1
#
_entry.id   AF-A0A9X5XIA0-F1
#
_cell.length_a   1.000
_cell.length_b   1.000
_cell.length_c   1.000
_cell.angle_alpha   90.00
_cell.angle_beta   90.00
_cell.angle_gamma   90.00
#
_symmetry.space_group_name_H-M   'P 1'
#
loop_
_entity.id
_entity.type
_entity.pdbx_description
1 polymer ?
#
loop_
_entity_poly.entity_id
_entity_poly.type
_entity_poly.pdbx_seq_one_letter_code
_entity_poly.pdbx_strand_id
1 'polypeptide(L)'
;LGLDGRSARGRLAAAGMVLDTCALPHGDARGLRLGTAALTTQGMGEAEMSQVAKLFAAVLRDEADSKRAREEVRDLAGRFPPYPDE
;
A
#
# COMPACT_ATOMS: atom_id res chain seq x y z
N LEU A 1 6.63 7.25 13.73
CA LEU A 1 5.30 7.27 13.08
C LEU A 1 4.18 7.45 14.10
N GLY A 2 4.16 6.74 15.24
CA GLY A 2 3.14 6.96 16.28
C GLY A 2 1.71 6.66 15.80
N LEU A 3 1.57 5.85 14.75
CA LEU A 3 0.30 5.52 14.11
C LEU A 3 -0.10 4.10 14.47
N ASP A 4 -1.34 3.92 14.92
CA ASP A 4 -1.91 2.60 15.09
C ASP A 4 -2.27 1.97 13.73
N GLY A 5 -2.36 0.64 13.68
CA GLY A 5 -2.62 -0.09 12.44
C GLY A 5 -3.94 0.27 11.75
N ARG A 6 -5.00 0.63 12.49
CA ARG A 6 -6.29 1.00 11.86
C ARG A 6 -6.17 2.36 11.17
N SER A 7 -5.55 3.33 11.83
CA SER A 7 -5.27 4.65 11.23
C SER A 7 -4.35 4.54 10.02
N ALA A 8 -3.27 3.75 10.13
CA ALA A 8 -2.36 3.50 9.02
C ALA A 8 -3.07 2.86 7.82
N ARG A 9 -3.93 1.86 8.05
CA ARG A 9 -4.75 1.23 7.01
C ARG A 9 -5.67 2.25 6.32
N GLY A 10 -6.32 3.11 7.10
CA GLY A 10 -7.19 4.16 6.57
C GLY A 10 -6.46 5.15 5.66
N ARG A 11 -5.26 5.61 6.07
CA ARG A 11 -4.42 6.50 5.26
C ARG A 11 -3.98 5.85 3.94
N LEU A 12 -3.51 4.61 4.00
CA LEU A 12 -3.09 3.87 2.81
C LEU A 12 -4.27 3.60 1.87
N ALA A 13 -5.45 3.25 2.40
CA ALA A 13 -6.66 3.07 1.61
C ALA A 13 -7.09 4.36 0.89
N ALA A 14 -6.98 5.52 1.54
CA ALA A 14 -7.25 6.81 0.89
C ALA A 14 -6.29 7.10 -0.27
N ALA A 15 -5.04 6.60 -0.20
CA ALA A 15 -4.06 6.65 -1.27
C ALA A 15 -4.18 5.50 -2.29
N GLY A 16 -5.22 4.66 -2.21
CA GLY A 16 -5.42 3.54 -3.14
C GLY A 16 -4.60 2.27 -2.84
N MET A 17 -3.90 2.20 -1.72
CA MET A 17 -3.17 1.01 -1.27
C MET A 17 -4.02 0.21 -0.26
N VAL A 18 -4.47 -0.98 -0.68
CA VAL A 18 -5.39 -1.81 0.12
C VAL A 18 -4.64 -2.91 0.85
N LEU A 19 -4.78 -2.93 2.18
CA LEU A 19 -4.12 -3.86 3.09
C LEU A 19 -5.06 -4.19 4.24
N ASP A 20 -4.71 -5.24 5.00
CA ASP A 20 -5.43 -5.59 6.21
C ASP A 20 -4.55 -5.43 7.46
N THR A 21 -5.18 -5.44 8.62
CA THR A 21 -4.55 -5.33 9.93
C THR A 21 -4.51 -6.68 10.64
N CYS A 22 -3.40 -7.00 11.27
CA CYS A 22 -3.21 -8.23 12.05
C CYS A 22 -2.91 -7.92 13.51
N ALA A 23 -3.26 -8.83 14.42
CA ALA A 23 -2.85 -8.72 15.82
C ALA A 23 -1.34 -8.89 15.93
N LEU A 24 -0.69 -8.09 16.79
CA LEU A 24 0.73 -8.25 17.10
C LEU A 24 0.91 -9.12 18.34
N PRO A 25 2.02 -9.88 18.45
CA PRO A 25 2.34 -10.57 19.69
C PRO A 25 2.46 -9.58 20.85
N HIS A 26 1.98 -10.01 22.03
CA HIS A 26 2.15 -9.30 23.31
C HIS A 26 1.46 -7.92 23.45
N GLY A 27 0.17 -7.84 23.09
CA GLY A 27 -0.70 -6.71 23.43
C GLY A 27 -1.95 -6.60 22.55
N ASP A 28 -2.76 -5.56 22.76
CA ASP A 28 -3.95 -5.28 21.95
C ASP A 28 -3.65 -4.49 20.66
N ALA A 29 -2.37 -4.22 20.40
CA ALA A 29 -1.94 -3.47 19.22
C ALA A 29 -2.15 -4.29 17.94
N ARG A 30 -2.50 -3.59 16.85
CA ARG A 30 -2.60 -4.18 15.51
C ARG A 30 -1.56 -3.57 14.58
N GLY A 31 -0.90 -4.42 13.79
CA GLY A 31 0.01 -4.04 12.71
C GLY A 31 -0.67 -4.12 11.35
N LEU A 32 0.07 -3.79 10.29
CA LEU A 32 -0.33 -4.00 8.90
C LEU A 32 0.23 -5.32 8.38
N ARG A 33 -0.60 -6.10 7.69
CA ARG A 33 -0.16 -7.31 6.98
C ARG A 33 0.13 -6.97 5.53
N LEU A 34 1.38 -7.14 5.11
CA LEU A 34 1.81 -6.95 3.73
C LEU A 34 1.94 -8.30 3.03
N GLY A 35 1.59 -8.33 1.75
CA GLY A 35 1.79 -9.48 0.87
C GLY A 35 2.05 -8.99 -0.56
N THR A 36 3.00 -9.63 -1.24
CA THR A 36 3.39 -9.24 -2.60
C THR A 36 2.59 -9.98 -3.68
N ALA A 37 1.93 -11.08 -3.32
CA ALA A 37 1.28 -12.00 -4.27
C ALA A 37 0.42 -11.30 -5.32
N ALA A 38 -0.48 -10.40 -4.89
CA ALA A 38 -1.34 -9.66 -5.82
C ALA A 38 -0.53 -8.84 -6.84
N LEU A 39 0.54 -8.17 -6.40
CA LEU A 39 1.37 -7.34 -7.26
C LEU A 39 2.27 -8.19 -8.18
N THR A 40 2.88 -9.24 -7.63
CA THR A 40 3.76 -10.13 -8.41
C THR A 40 2.99 -10.97 -9.43
N THR A 41 1.75 -11.38 -9.13
CA THR A 41 0.87 -12.04 -10.11
C THR A 41 0.53 -11.10 -11.26
N GLN A 42 0.45 -9.79 -11.03
CA GLN A 42 0.24 -8.80 -12.09
C GLN A 42 1.53 -8.42 -12.83
N GLY A 43 2.68 -9.01 -12.47
CA GLY A 43 3.96 -8.79 -13.16
C GLY A 43 4.86 -7.72 -12.54
N MET A 44 4.51 -7.17 -11.38
CA MET A 44 5.39 -6.21 -10.68
C MET A 44 6.63 -6.91 -10.09
N GLY A 45 7.81 -6.30 -10.28
CA GLY A 45 9.10 -6.80 -9.78
C GLY A 45 9.70 -5.95 -8.67
N GLU A 46 11.00 -6.15 -8.42
CA GLU A 46 11.73 -5.44 -7.34
C GLU A 46 11.72 -3.91 -7.52
N ALA A 47 11.80 -3.43 -8.76
CA ALA A 47 11.77 -2.00 -9.08
C ALA A 47 10.42 -1.37 -8.66
N GLU A 48 9.31 -2.01 -9.00
CA GLU A 48 7.97 -1.59 -8.58
C GLU A 48 7.82 -1.68 -7.05
N MET A 49 8.34 -2.73 -6.41
CA MET A 49 8.27 -2.85 -4.94
C MET A 49 9.00 -1.69 -4.25
N SER A 50 10.12 -1.23 -4.81
CA SER A 50 10.81 -0.02 -4.32
C SER A 50 9.93 1.22 -4.42
N GLN A 51 9.19 1.38 -5.54
CA GLN A 51 8.26 2.48 -5.73
C GLN A 51 7.06 2.39 -4.76
N VAL A 52 6.48 1.21 -4.58
CA VAL A 52 5.40 0.95 -3.61
C VAL A 52 5.86 1.30 -2.19
N ALA A 53 7.07 0.88 -1.79
CA ALA A 53 7.61 1.16 -0.46
C ALA A 53 7.79 2.67 -0.21
N LYS A 54 8.21 3.43 -1.23
CA LYS A 54 8.34 4.90 -1.15
C LYS A 54 6.98 5.58 -0.96
N LEU A 55 5.99 5.21 -1.79
CA LEU A 55 4.62 5.72 -1.68
C LEU A 55 3.99 5.38 -0.33
N PHE A 56 4.14 4.13 0.09
CA PHE A 56 3.67 3.65 1.39
C PHE A 56 4.25 4.47 2.55
N ALA A 57 5.57 4.67 2.54
CA ALA A 57 6.25 5.40 3.61
C ALA A 57 5.87 6.90 3.61
N ALA A 58 5.77 7.54 2.45
CA ALA A 58 5.36 8.93 2.33
C ALA A 58 3.93 9.15 2.84
N VAL A 59 2.99 8.28 2.47
CA VAL A 59 1.60 8.34 2.95
C VAL A 59 1.52 8.14 4.46
N LEU A 60 2.26 7.18 5.02
CA LEU A 60 2.26 6.98 6.47
C LEU A 60 2.91 8.12 7.24
N ARG A 61 3.92 8.79 6.66
CA ARG A 61 4.55 9.96 7.28
C ARG A 61 3.76 11.25 7.09
N ASP A 62 2.65 11.22 6.35
CA ASP A 62 1.89 12.42 5.97
C ASP A 62 2.74 13.40 5.14
N GLU A 63 3.72 12.87 4.40
CA GLU A 63 4.65 13.61 3.53
C GLU A 63 4.11 13.75 2.11
N ALA A 64 3.03 13.05 1.77
CA ALA A 64 2.37 13.10 0.48
C ALA A 64 0.87 13.38 0.64
N ASP A 65 0.36 14.31 -0.16
CA ASP A 65 -1.08 14.53 -0.29
C ASP A 65 -1.76 13.23 -0.76
N SER A 66 -2.81 12.81 -0.06
CA SER A 66 -3.50 11.55 -0.33
C SER A 66 -4.08 11.45 -1.75
N LYS A 67 -4.52 12.57 -2.37
CA LYS A 67 -5.04 12.55 -3.74
C LYS A 67 -3.90 12.34 -4.73
N ARG A 68 -2.80 13.07 -4.56
CA ARG A 68 -1.60 12.89 -5.38
C ARG A 68 -1.04 11.46 -5.26
N ALA A 69 -0.90 10.96 -4.04
CA ALA A 69 -0.45 9.59 -3.81
C ALA A 69 -1.39 8.57 -4.49
N ARG A 70 -2.71 8.82 -4.47
CA ARG A 70 -3.69 7.98 -5.15
C ARG A 70 -3.55 8.00 -6.67
N GLU A 71 -3.21 9.14 -7.26
CA GLU A 71 -2.90 9.25 -8.69
C GLU A 71 -1.64 8.44 -9.03
N GLU A 72 -0.56 8.61 -8.27
CA GLU A 72 0.69 7.85 -8.48
C GLU A 72 0.49 6.33 -8.32
N VAL A 73 -0.33 5.90 -7.35
CA VAL A 73 -0.70 4.49 -7.17
C VAL A 73 -1.54 3.98 -8.34
N ARG A 74 -2.52 4.76 -8.81
CA ARG A 74 -3.35 4.39 -9.96
C ARG A 74 -2.51 4.27 -11.23
N ASP A 75 -1.60 5.21 -11.47
CA ASP A 75 -0.75 5.22 -12.65
C ASP A 75 0.23 4.03 -12.61
N LEU A 76 0.81 3.73 -11.43
CA LEU A 76 1.61 2.52 -11.23
C LEU A 76 0.82 1.25 -11.54
N ALA A 77 -0.36 1.09 -10.94
CA ALA A 77 -1.21 -0.09 -11.14
C ALA A 77 -1.71 -0.22 -12.59
N GLY A 78 -1.99 0.89 -13.27
CA GLY A 78 -2.44 0.92 -14.66
C GLY A 78 -1.43 0.35 -15.67
N ARG A 79 -0.15 0.25 -15.31
CA ARG A 79 0.89 -0.41 -16.12
C ARG A 79 0.83 -1.95 -16.02
N PHE A 80 0.07 -2.47 -15.07
CA PHE A 80 -0.06 -3.90 -14.75
C PHE A 80 -1.56 -4.26 -14.61
N PRO A 81 -2.35 -4.14 -15.70
CA PRO A 81 -3.79 -4.33 -15.63
C PRO A 81 -4.14 -5.78 -15.24
N PRO A 82 -5.09 -5.97 -14.30
CA PRO A 82 -5.61 -7.29 -13.99
C PRO A 82 -6.40 -7.83 -15.18
N TYR A 83 -6.06 -9.05 -15.61
CA TYR A 83 -6.70 -9.71 -16.75
C TYR A 83 -6.55 -8.89 -18.04
N PRO A 84 -5.32 -8.78 -18.58
CA PRO A 84 -5.12 -8.11 -19.86
C PRO A 84 -5.89 -8.87 -20.94
N ASP A 85 -6.97 -8.25 -21.40
CA ASP A 85 -7.86 -8.65 -22.49
C ASP A 85 -8.46 -10.09 -22.37
N GLU A 86 -9.77 -10.16 -22.10
CA GLU A 86 -10.62 -11.08 -22.87
C GLU A 86 -10.68 -10.62 -24.33
#